data_AF-A0A087UJK1-F1
#
_entry.id   AF-A0A087UJK1-F1
#
_cell.length_a   1.000
_cell.length_b   1.000
_cell.length_c   1.000
_cell.angle_alpha   90.00
_cell.angle_beta   90.00
_cell.angle_gamma   90.00
#
_symmetry.space_group_name_H-M   'P 1'
#
loop_
_entity.id
_entity.type
_entity.pdbx_description
1 polymer ?
#
loop_
_entity_poly.entity_id
_entity_poly.type
_entity_poly.pdbx_seq_one_letter_code
_entity_poly.pdbx_strand_id
1 'polypeptide(L)'
;MFLLPGLKRLCAVTIKENLTVDNVVEVTKMARLYNLPRLETHCTEYMAIHLEKVIHEPNFIHLVHSDANEIQQRQETDTIPVIDDIRYHIDSCV
;
A
#
# COMPACT_ATOMS: atom_id res chain seq x y z
N MET A 1 13.50 -16.38 -18.00
CA MET A 1 12.62 -15.77 -17.00
C MET A 1 11.65 -16.85 -16.51
N PHE A 2 11.84 -17.38 -15.30
CA PHE A 2 11.04 -18.50 -14.80
C PHE A 2 9.63 -18.00 -14.45
N LEU A 3 8.69 -18.12 -15.39
CA LEU A 3 7.27 -17.89 -15.13
C LEU A 3 6.73 -19.06 -14.30
N LEU A 4 6.91 -18.98 -12.99
CA LEU A 4 6.15 -19.78 -12.02
C LEU A 4 5.06 -18.89 -11.41
N PRO A 5 3.96 -18.61 -12.15
CA PRO A 5 2.86 -17.79 -11.63
C PRO A 5 2.25 -18.37 -10.35
N GLY A 6 2.32 -19.69 -10.18
CA GLY A 6 1.90 -20.37 -8.95
C GLY A 6 2.72 -19.96 -7.72
N LEU A 7 4.04 -19.82 -7.86
CA LEU A 7 4.92 -19.41 -6.77
C LEU A 7 4.67 -17.95 -6.38
N LYS A 8 4.57 -17.06 -7.37
CA LYS A 8 4.28 -15.64 -7.14
C LYS A 8 2.98 -15.45 -6.35
N ARG A 9 1.94 -16.22 -6.70
CA ARG A 9 0.66 -16.21 -5.99
C ARG A 9 0.80 -16.73 -4.55
N LEU A 10 1.54 -17.83 -4.36
CA LEU A 10 1.76 -18.39 -3.02
C LEU A 10 2.48 -17.39 -2.12
N CYS A 11 3.56 -16.76 -2.61
CA CYS A 11 4.28 -15.72 -1.89
C CYS A 11 3.36 -14.57 -1.50
N ALA A 12 2.53 -14.08 -2.44
CA ALA A 12 1.58 -13.00 -2.13
C ALA A 12 0.60 -13.37 -1.02
N VAL A 13 0.11 -14.62 -0.99
CA VAL A 13 -0.78 -15.11 0.07
C VAL A 13 -0.04 -15.17 1.41
N THR A 14 1.16 -15.73 1.46
CA THR A 14 1.95 -15.82 2.69
C THR A 14 2.33 -14.44 3.24
N ILE A 15 2.71 -13.51 2.37
CA ILE A 15 3.02 -12.12 2.76
C ILE A 15 1.78 -11.47 3.36
N LYS A 16 0.62 -11.65 2.73
CA LYS A 16 -0.66 -11.14 3.20
C LYS A 16 -0.96 -11.56 4.66
N GLU A 17 -0.67 -12.81 5.00
CA GLU A 17 -0.91 -13.37 6.35
C GLU A 17 0.08 -12.87 7.41
N ASN A 18 1.21 -12.28 7.01
CA ASN A 18 2.28 -11.82 7.89
C ASN A 18 2.46 -10.28 7.85
N LEU A 19 1.40 -9.55 7.50
CA LEU A 19 1.42 -8.08 7.52
C LEU A 19 1.47 -7.55 8.95
N THR A 20 2.36 -6.58 9.17
CA THR A 20 2.52 -5.84 10.42
C THR A 20 2.56 -4.33 10.13
N VAL A 21 2.38 -3.53 11.18
CA VAL A 21 2.46 -2.06 11.08
C VAL A 21 3.82 -1.62 10.52
N ASP A 22 4.91 -2.29 10.91
CA ASP A 22 6.26 -1.94 10.48
C ASP A 22 6.53 -2.27 9.00
N ASN A 23 5.94 -3.36 8.48
CA ASN A 23 6.26 -3.89 7.16
C ASN A 23 5.26 -3.52 6.06
N VAL A 24 4.03 -3.12 6.41
CA VAL A 24 2.93 -2.93 5.44
C VAL A 24 3.28 -1.91 4.36
N VAL A 25 4.04 -0.87 4.71
CA VAL A 25 4.47 0.18 3.78
C VAL A 25 5.45 -0.38 2.73
N GLU A 26 6.42 -1.19 3.16
CA GLU A 26 7.39 -1.81 2.24
C GLU A 26 6.69 -2.84 1.35
N VAL A 27 5.78 -3.63 1.94
CA VAL A 27 4.99 -4.61 1.18
C VAL A 27 4.11 -3.92 0.13
N THR A 28 3.53 -2.75 0.43
CA THR A 28 2.77 -1.95 -0.53
C THR A 28 3.64 -1.56 -1.73
N LYS A 29 4.86 -1.06 -1.49
CA LYS A 29 5.82 -0.72 -2.56
C LYS A 29 6.18 -1.94 -3.40
N MET A 30 6.40 -3.09 -2.77
CA MET A 30 6.69 -4.35 -3.48
C MET A 30 5.48 -4.82 -4.30
N ALA A 31 4.27 -4.70 -3.77
CA ALA A 31 3.04 -5.05 -4.47
C ALA A 31 2.90 -4.22 -5.76
N ARG A 32 3.15 -2.90 -5.69
CA ARG A 32 3.18 -2.01 -6.86
C ARG A 32 4.26 -2.41 -7.86
N LEU A 33 5.50 -2.60 -7.40
CA LEU A 33 6.64 -2.98 -8.25
C LEU A 33 6.38 -4.28 -9.02
N TYR A 34 5.76 -5.26 -8.38
CA TYR A 34 5.46 -6.55 -8.98
C TYR A 34 4.07 -6.63 -9.63
N ASN A 35 3.30 -5.54 -9.71
CA ASN A 35 1.92 -5.51 -10.22
C ASN A 35 1.04 -6.58 -9.56
N LEU A 36 0.94 -6.55 -8.23
CA LEU A 36 0.13 -7.45 -7.40
C LEU A 36 -1.07 -6.70 -6.79
N PRO A 37 -2.11 -6.38 -7.59
CA PRO A 37 -3.19 -5.49 -7.16
C PRO A 37 -3.95 -6.02 -5.94
N ARG A 38 -4.16 -7.33 -5.86
CA ARG A 38 -4.85 -7.96 -4.70
C ARG A 38 -4.06 -7.84 -3.39
N LEU A 39 -2.73 -7.85 -3.48
CA LEU A 39 -1.89 -7.67 -2.30
C LEU A 39 -1.88 -6.21 -1.90
N GLU A 40 -1.80 -5.30 -2.87
CA GLU A 40 -1.85 -3.86 -2.65
C GLU A 40 -3.15 -3.44 -1.95
N THR A 41 -4.32 -3.85 -2.46
CA THR A 41 -5.62 -3.58 -1.82
C THR A 41 -5.66 -4.08 -0.39
N HIS A 42 -5.06 -5.23 -0.10
CA HIS A 42 -5.05 -5.74 1.26
C HIS A 42 -4.11 -4.98 2.19
N CYS A 43 -3.01 -4.45 1.65
CA CYS A 43 -2.13 -3.57 2.41
C CYS A 43 -2.83 -2.25 2.73
N THR A 44 -3.57 -1.67 1.78
CA THR A 44 -4.34 -0.43 2.00
C THR A 44 -5.50 -0.64 2.98
N GLU A 45 -6.20 -1.77 2.92
CA GLU A 45 -7.17 -2.18 3.94
C GLU A 45 -6.52 -2.27 5.34
N TYR A 46 -5.37 -2.96 5.46
CA TYR A 46 -4.65 -3.09 6.73
C TYR A 46 -4.21 -1.73 7.27
N MET A 47 -3.70 -0.85 6.40
CA MET A 47 -3.31 0.51 6.76
C MET A 47 -4.50 1.35 7.24
N ALA A 48 -5.68 1.20 6.62
CA ALA A 48 -6.90 1.88 7.05
C ALA A 48 -7.34 1.42 8.46
N ILE A 49 -7.32 0.11 8.73
CA ILE A 49 -7.71 -0.45 10.04
C ILE A 49 -6.73 -0.01 11.16
N HIS A 50 -5.43 0.08 10.84
CA HIS A 50 -4.38 0.39 11.81
C HIS A 50 -3.82 1.81 11.67
N LEU A 51 -4.59 2.73 11.08
CA LEU A 51 -4.12 4.06 10.71
C LEU A 51 -3.44 4.80 11.88
N GLU A 52 -4.03 4.75 13.07
CA GLU A 52 -3.49 5.42 14.28
C GLU A 52 -2.04 5.01 14.57
N LYS A 53 -1.64 3.77 14.27
CA LYS A 53 -0.26 3.31 14.45
C LYS A 53 0.59 3.64 13.21
N VAL A 54 0.05 3.39 12.02
CA VAL A 54 0.77 3.56 10.74
C VAL A 54 1.19 5.02 10.50
N ILE A 55 0.41 6.01 10.92
CA ILE A 55 0.76 7.43 10.73
C ILE A 55 2.02 7.86 11.49
N HIS A 56 2.38 7.15 12.56
CA HIS A 56 3.59 7.43 13.34
C HIS A 56 4.84 6.78 12.75
N GLU A 57 4.67 5.86 11.80
CA GLU A 57 5.79 5.16 11.18
C GLU A 57 6.54 6.07 10.19
N PRO A 58 7.87 6.17 10.30
CA PRO A 58 8.67 7.00 9.40
C PRO A 58 8.58 6.51 7.95
N ASN A 59 8.40 5.20 7.76
CA ASN A 59 8.22 4.58 6.46
C ASN A 59 6.97 5.12 5.75
N PHE A 60 5.88 5.32 6.49
CA PHE A 60 4.64 5.85 5.94
C PHE A 60 4.81 7.28 5.45
N ILE A 61 5.48 8.13 6.24
CA ILE A 61 5.81 9.50 5.85
C ILE A 61 6.62 9.51 4.54
N HIS A 62 7.63 8.64 4.42
CA HIS A 62 8.40 8.52 3.20
C HIS A 62 7.57 8.03 2.01
N LEU A 63 6.61 7.12 2.22
CA LEU A 63 5.70 6.67 1.17
C LEU A 63 4.83 7.84 0.66
N VAL A 64 4.22 8.59 1.57
CA VAL A 64 3.40 9.76 1.23
C VAL A 64 4.21 10.80 0.45
N HIS A 65 5.45 11.09 0.87
CA HIS A 65 6.33 12.01 0.14
C HIS A 65 6.74 11.48 -1.24
N SER A 66 6.97 10.16 -1.37
CA SER A 66 7.31 9.52 -2.63
C SER A 66 6.14 9.62 -3.62
N ASP A 67 4.96 9.17 -3.21
CA ASP A 67 3.74 9.25 -4.01
C ASP A 67 3.40 10.70 -4.35
N ALA A 68 3.64 11.63 -3.41
CA ALA A 68 3.47 13.05 -3.66
C ALA A 68 4.37 13.58 -4.79
N ASN A 69 5.64 13.18 -4.82
CA ASN A 69 6.60 13.64 -5.82
C ASN A 69 6.39 13.00 -7.20
N GLU A 70 5.73 11.84 -7.27
CA GLU A 70 5.46 11.13 -8.52
C GLU A 70 4.37 11.81 -9.37
N ILE A 71 3.51 12.63 -8.74
CA ILE A 71 2.47 13.41 -9.42
C ILE A 71 3.12 14.55 -10.22
N GLN A 72 3.29 14.35 -11.53
CA GLN A 72 3.72 15.40 -12.45
C GLN A 72 2.54 16.30 -12.84
N GLN A 73 2.75 17.62 -12.88
CA GLN A 73 1.73 18.64 -13.20
C GLN A 73 0.61 18.82 -12.15
N ARG A 74 0.98 18.81 -10.86
CA ARG A 74 0.05 19.09 -9.75
C ARG A 74 -0.83 20.32 -10.02
N GLN A 75 -2.13 20.11 -10.01
CA GLN A 75 -3.09 21.18 -9.78
C GLN A 75 -3.40 21.25 -8.27
N GLU A 76 -3.91 22.38 -7.79
CA GLU A 76 -4.14 22.65 -6.35
C GLU A 76 -5.08 21.66 -5.65
N THR A 77 -5.74 20.75 -6.40
CA THR A 77 -6.74 19.79 -5.92
C THR A 77 -6.30 18.33 -5.94
N ASP A 78 -5.07 18.00 -6.35
CA ASP A 78 -4.66 16.60 -6.51
C ASP A 78 -4.46 15.91 -5.15
N THR A 79 -5.25 14.85 -4.90
CA THR A 79 -5.08 13.95 -3.76
C THR A 79 -3.84 13.07 -3.95
N ILE A 80 -3.14 12.74 -2.87
CA ILE A 80 -2.02 11.79 -2.90
C ILE A 80 -2.60 10.37 -3.03
N PRO A 81 -2.18 9.55 -4.03
CA PRO A 81 -2.76 8.24 -4.31
C PRO A 81 -2.93 7.34 -3.09
N VAL A 82 -1.86 7.13 -2.30
CA VAL A 82 -1.94 6.31 -1.07
C VAL A 82 -2.95 6.84 -0.06
N ILE A 83 -3.15 8.15 0.02
CA ILE A 83 -4.11 8.75 0.95
C ILE A 83 -5.54 8.54 0.45
N ASP A 84 -5.76 8.60 -0.86
CA ASP A 84 -7.07 8.32 -1.47
C ASP A 84 -7.46 6.86 -1.27
N ASP A 85 -6.53 5.93 -1.51
CA ASP A 85 -6.75 4.49 -1.31
C ASP A 85 -7.12 4.19 0.15
N ILE A 86 -6.37 4.74 1.11
CA ILE A 86 -6.64 4.55 2.54
C ILE A 86 -8.00 5.16 2.91
N ARG A 87 -8.31 6.37 2.42
CA ARG A 87 -9.60 7.02 2.68
C ARG A 87 -10.76 6.20 2.16
N TYR A 88 -10.67 5.66 0.94
CA TYR A 88 -11.68 4.79 0.36
C TYR A 88 -11.98 3.58 1.26
N HIS A 89 -10.94 2.96 1.84
CA HIS A 89 -11.12 1.83 2.74
C HIS A 89 -11.68 2.22 4.11
N ILE A 90 -11.37 3.41 4.63
CA ILE A 90 -12.00 3.92 5.86
C ILE A 90 -13.51 4.12 5.64
N ASP A 91 -13.88 4.80 4.55
CA ASP A 91 -15.29 5.08 4.22
C ASP A 91 -16.07 3.78 3.92
N SER A 92 -15.39 2.75 3.40
CA SER A 92 -16.00 1.44 3.13
C SER A 92 -16.12 0.53 4.37
N CYS A 93 -15.45 0.86 5.47
CA CYS A 93 -15.49 0.08 6.70
C CYS A 93 -16.50 0.61 7.74
N VAL A 94 -17.10 1.79 7.52
CA VAL A 94 -18.08 2.45 8.41
C VAL A 94 -19.51 2.24 7.92
#